data_AF-A0A9D9U0V5-F1
#
_entry.id   AF-A0A9D9U0V5-F1
#
_cell.length_a   1.000
_cell.length_b   1.000
_cell.length_c   1.000
_cell.angle_alpha   90.00
_cell.angle_beta   90.00
_cell.angle_gamma   90.00
#
_symmetry.space_group_name_H-M   'P 1'
#
loop_
_entity.id
_entity.type
_entity.pdbx_description
1 polymer ?
#
loop_
_entity_poly.entity_id
_entity_poly.type
_entity_poly.pdbx_seq_one_letter_code
_entity_poly.pdbx_strand_id
1 'polypeptide(L)'
;MRNLITIMIIPVLFGLTSYTYPRKTDTVKGKIYFSNQPFTTSNTGSKSSFTSADYIYGRMELDEETIDKAFRVTENQGKQPDGHLMYRVYIFYKGEEEGFNSSGNFCLVRQKDKNSKVFNFDVLSDPAKYTTIMGGTPGFDYSTLCSTPLYGLIRPEKFEENGEYKIVVKMYAQAFDVWGNLEPVEQWPALQEEFTFNFNSKDVAMILKNRDITEEKMKNSGFRKIRQ
;
A
#
# COMPACT_ATOMS: atom_id res chain seq x y z
N MET A 1 -23.53 2.01 -75.06
CA MET A 1 -24.09 2.78 -73.93
C MET A 1 -23.69 2.05 -72.65
N ARG A 2 -22.74 2.61 -71.89
CA ARG A 2 -22.22 2.01 -70.65
C ARG A 2 -22.97 2.63 -69.47
N ASN A 3 -23.66 1.80 -68.70
CA ASN A 3 -24.35 2.21 -67.48
C ASN A 3 -23.33 2.44 -66.36
N LEU A 4 -23.27 3.65 -65.81
CA LEU A 4 -22.58 3.91 -64.55
C LEU A 4 -23.52 3.58 -63.38
N ILE A 5 -23.08 2.69 -62.51
CA ILE A 5 -23.71 2.40 -61.22
C ILE A 5 -23.03 3.31 -60.19
N THR A 6 -23.78 4.29 -59.66
CA THR A 6 -23.33 5.12 -58.55
C THR A 6 -23.57 4.35 -57.24
N ILE A 7 -22.50 3.91 -56.59
CA ILE A 7 -22.55 3.31 -55.25
C ILE A 7 -22.52 4.44 -54.22
N MET A 8 -23.61 4.62 -53.49
CA MET A 8 -23.72 5.56 -52.38
C MET A 8 -23.19 4.88 -51.11
N ILE A 9 -22.05 5.34 -50.59
CA ILE A 9 -21.48 4.86 -49.32
C ILE A 9 -22.09 5.70 -48.19
N ILE A 10 -22.90 5.06 -47.35
CA ILE A 10 -23.43 5.66 -46.11
C ILE A 10 -22.38 5.42 -45.01
N PRO A 11 -21.78 6.45 -44.40
CA PRO A 11 -20.94 6.26 -43.22
C PRO A 11 -21.83 5.93 -42.02
N VAL A 12 -21.75 4.69 -41.54
CA VAL A 12 -22.34 4.29 -40.26
C VAL A 12 -21.44 4.85 -39.15
N LEU A 13 -21.91 5.92 -38.52
CA LEU A 13 -21.27 6.52 -37.36
C LEU A 13 -21.56 5.63 -36.14
N PHE A 14 -20.61 4.77 -35.76
CA PHE A 14 -20.67 4.05 -34.50
C PHE A 14 -20.42 5.04 -33.35
N GLY A 15 -21.50 5.51 -32.75
CA GLY A 15 -21.44 6.22 -31.47
C GLY A 15 -20.94 5.25 -30.39
N LEU A 16 -19.69 5.42 -29.97
CA LEU A 16 -19.17 4.82 -28.76
C LEU A 16 -19.86 5.48 -27.57
N THR A 17 -20.95 4.88 -27.08
CA THR A 17 -21.48 5.22 -25.77
C THR A 17 -20.55 4.61 -24.73
N SER A 18 -19.63 5.42 -24.20
CA SER A 18 -18.89 5.07 -22.99
C SER A 18 -19.89 4.96 -21.85
N TYR A 19 -20.28 3.74 -21.50
CA TYR A 19 -20.97 3.44 -20.25
C TYR A 19 -20.04 3.79 -19.10
N THR A 20 -20.17 4.99 -18.56
CA THR A 20 -19.61 5.35 -17.26
C THR A 20 -20.52 4.76 -16.20
N TYR A 21 -20.26 3.51 -15.79
CA TYR A 21 -20.76 3.03 -14.50
C TYR A 21 -20.24 4.00 -13.42
N PRO A 22 -21.09 4.56 -12.56
CA PRO A 22 -20.61 5.34 -11.42
C PRO A 22 -19.76 4.42 -10.53
N ARG A 23 -18.45 4.66 -10.56
CA ARG A 23 -17.41 3.81 -9.98
C ARG A 23 -17.33 4.04 -8.47
N LYS A 24 -18.09 3.27 -7.70
CA LYS A 24 -18.05 3.34 -6.23
C LYS A 24 -16.89 2.46 -5.74
N THR A 25 -15.74 3.06 -5.45
CA THR A 25 -14.75 2.42 -4.59
C THR A 25 -15.27 2.47 -3.16
N ASP A 26 -15.32 1.33 -2.46
CA ASP A 26 -15.58 1.32 -1.02
C ASP A 26 -14.35 1.88 -0.31
N THR A 27 -14.27 3.20 -0.32
CA THR A 27 -13.17 3.97 0.23
C THR A 27 -13.36 3.98 1.73
N VAL A 28 -12.39 3.43 2.45
CA VAL A 28 -12.37 3.49 3.90
C VAL A 28 -12.26 4.94 4.32
N LYS A 29 -13.16 5.40 5.20
CA LYS A 29 -13.13 6.77 5.74
C LYS A 29 -12.05 6.89 6.82
N GLY A 30 -11.06 7.73 6.56
CA GLY A 30 -9.97 7.99 7.49
C GLY A 30 -8.83 8.74 6.80
N LYS A 31 -7.69 8.81 7.48
CA LYS A 31 -6.48 9.44 6.97
C LYS A 31 -5.22 8.68 7.38
N ILE A 32 -4.22 8.68 6.49
CA ILE A 32 -2.87 8.24 6.85
C ILE A 32 -2.01 9.49 7.08
N TYR A 33 -1.31 9.50 8.20
CA TYR A 33 -0.34 10.51 8.59
C TYR A 33 1.06 9.92 8.51
N PHE A 34 2.05 10.75 8.16
CA PHE A 34 3.44 10.34 8.11
C PHE A 34 4.29 11.16 9.07
N SER A 35 5.34 10.59 9.65
CA SER A 35 6.30 11.30 10.50
C SER A 35 7.69 10.72 10.35
N ASN A 36 8.70 11.51 10.74
CA ASN A 36 10.09 11.04 10.80
C ASN A 36 10.47 10.44 12.17
N GLN A 37 9.49 10.26 13.04
CA GLN A 37 9.60 9.50 14.28
C GLN A 37 8.40 8.55 14.42
N PRO A 38 8.52 7.45 15.18
CA PRO A 38 7.39 6.58 15.48
C PRO A 38 6.27 7.37 16.17
N PHE A 39 5.03 7.11 15.75
CA PHE A 39 3.87 7.69 16.40
C PHE A 39 3.62 7.07 17.78
N THR A 40 3.19 7.88 18.73
CA THR A 40 2.77 7.45 20.06
C THR A 40 1.25 7.43 20.15
N THR A 41 0.63 8.47 20.70
CA THR A 41 -0.82 8.55 20.98
C THR A 41 -1.61 9.38 19.98
N SER A 42 -0.96 10.31 19.26
CA SER A 42 -1.61 11.22 18.30
C SER A 42 -0.81 11.34 17.00
N ASN A 43 -1.40 12.03 16.01
CA ASN A 43 -0.74 12.44 14.76
C ASN A 43 0.10 13.73 14.90
N THR A 44 0.38 14.19 16.12
CA THR A 44 1.20 15.39 16.34
C THR A 44 2.61 15.20 15.78
N GLY A 45 3.14 16.20 15.07
CA GLY A 45 4.44 16.09 14.41
C GLY A 45 4.39 15.37 13.05
N SER A 46 3.19 15.23 12.47
CA SER A 46 3.03 14.73 11.11
C SER A 46 3.66 15.67 10.07
N LYS A 47 4.17 15.08 9.00
CA LYS A 47 4.80 15.72 7.85
C LYS A 47 4.23 15.14 6.56
N SER A 48 4.30 15.91 5.50
CA SER A 48 3.96 15.50 4.12
C SER A 48 5.15 15.58 3.17
N SER A 49 6.36 15.87 3.68
CA SER A 49 7.58 15.95 2.89
C SER A 49 8.77 15.41 3.68
N PHE A 50 9.59 14.60 3.01
CA PHE A 50 10.74 13.88 3.56
C PHE A 50 11.91 13.94 2.59
N THR A 51 13.10 13.65 3.09
CA THR A 51 14.31 13.40 2.31
C THR A 51 14.68 11.92 2.36
N SER A 52 15.50 11.45 1.42
CA SER A 52 16.05 10.08 1.46
C SER A 52 16.90 9.76 2.68
N ALA A 53 17.31 10.76 3.46
CA ALA A 53 18.00 10.59 4.73
C ALA A 53 17.05 10.42 5.94
N ASP A 54 15.76 10.74 5.77
CA ASP A 54 14.78 10.59 6.84
C ASP A 54 14.34 9.13 7.01
N TYR A 55 14.06 8.75 8.25
CA TYR A 55 13.18 7.62 8.51
C TYR A 55 11.73 8.04 8.36
N ILE A 56 10.85 7.11 7.98
CA ILE A 56 9.45 7.41 7.70
C ILE A 56 8.55 6.35 8.35
N TYR A 57 7.62 6.82 9.17
CA TYR A 57 6.61 6.05 9.88
C TYR A 57 5.22 6.53 9.46
N GLY A 58 4.28 5.60 9.37
CA GLY A 58 2.89 5.85 9.05
C GLY A 58 1.97 5.63 10.24
N ARG A 59 0.88 6.38 10.28
CA ARG A 59 -0.24 6.19 11.21
C ARG A 59 -1.55 6.37 10.47
N MET A 60 -2.32 5.31 10.41
CA MET A 60 -3.69 5.33 9.92
C MET A 60 -4.64 5.66 11.09
N GLU A 61 -5.54 6.62 10.89
CA GLU A 61 -6.64 6.94 11.79
C GLU A 61 -7.96 6.85 11.00
N LEU A 62 -8.92 6.07 11.50
CA LEU A 62 -10.24 5.86 10.91
C LEU A 62 -11.30 6.71 11.61
N ASP A 63 -12.25 7.24 10.86
CA ASP A 63 -13.24 8.17 11.39
C ASP A 63 -14.25 7.45 12.31
N GLU A 64 -14.92 6.44 11.77
CA GLU A 64 -16.14 5.88 12.37
C GLU A 64 -15.93 4.44 12.86
N GLU A 65 -15.21 3.63 12.10
CA GLU A 65 -15.14 2.18 12.29
C GLU A 65 -13.77 1.70 12.78
N THR A 66 -13.74 0.52 13.39
CA THR A 66 -12.48 -0.17 13.70
C THR A 66 -11.85 -0.72 12.42
N ILE A 67 -10.55 -1.05 12.46
CA ILE A 67 -9.86 -1.67 11.33
C ILE A 67 -10.59 -2.93 10.86
N ASP A 68 -11.06 -3.75 11.80
CA ASP A 68 -11.77 -4.99 11.48
C ASP A 68 -13.03 -4.76 10.63
N LYS A 69 -13.81 -3.72 10.96
CA LYS A 69 -15.04 -3.36 10.25
C LYS A 69 -14.74 -2.64 8.93
N ALA A 70 -13.93 -1.59 8.98
CA ALA A 70 -13.62 -0.77 7.83
C ALA A 70 -12.98 -1.58 6.69
N PHE A 71 -12.10 -2.51 7.03
CA PHE A 71 -11.41 -3.37 6.06
C PHE A 71 -12.02 -4.78 5.94
N ARG A 72 -13.17 -5.04 6.59
CA ARG A 72 -13.85 -6.35 6.56
C ARG A 72 -12.89 -7.52 6.89
N VAL A 73 -11.99 -7.33 7.87
CA VAL A 73 -10.89 -8.28 8.13
C VAL A 73 -11.43 -9.64 8.56
N THR A 74 -12.26 -9.69 9.60
CA THR A 74 -12.84 -10.95 10.10
C THR A 74 -13.84 -11.57 9.13
N GLU A 75 -14.55 -10.76 8.35
CA GLU A 75 -15.46 -11.22 7.29
C GLU A 75 -14.69 -11.98 6.20
N ASN A 76 -13.58 -11.41 5.72
CA ASN A 76 -12.81 -11.96 4.60
C ASN A 76 -11.76 -13.01 5.01
N GLN A 77 -11.27 -12.97 6.25
CA GLN A 77 -10.13 -13.80 6.70
C GLN A 77 -10.52 -14.80 7.80
N GLY A 78 -11.79 -14.82 8.19
CA GLY A 78 -12.30 -15.66 9.28
C GLY A 78 -12.00 -15.09 10.67
N LYS A 79 -12.50 -15.79 11.70
CA LYS A 79 -12.49 -15.35 13.12
C LYS A 79 -11.15 -15.56 13.82
N GLN A 80 -10.04 -15.41 13.12
CA GLN A 80 -8.71 -15.50 13.72
C GLN A 80 -8.45 -14.27 14.63
N PRO A 81 -7.71 -14.45 15.75
CA PRO A 81 -7.43 -13.36 16.68
C PRO A 81 -6.67 -12.23 15.98
N ASP A 82 -5.71 -12.59 15.14
CA ASP A 82 -4.97 -11.66 14.28
C ASP A 82 -5.51 -11.72 12.85
N GLY A 83 -5.14 -10.73 12.04
CA GLY A 83 -5.46 -10.66 10.62
C GLY A 83 -4.37 -9.90 9.89
N HIS A 84 -4.64 -9.45 8.68
CA HIS A 84 -3.69 -8.66 7.92
C HIS A 84 -4.37 -7.61 7.04
N LEU A 85 -3.60 -6.58 6.70
CA LEU A 85 -3.88 -5.70 5.58
C LEU A 85 -2.81 -5.92 4.51
N MET A 86 -3.17 -5.77 3.25
CA MET A 86 -2.22 -5.63 2.18
C MET A 86 -1.66 -4.21 2.17
N TYR A 87 -0.36 -4.09 1.93
CA TYR A 87 0.36 -2.81 1.92
C TYR A 87 1.08 -2.63 0.58
N ARG A 88 0.68 -1.60 -0.18
CA ARG A 88 1.32 -1.20 -1.43
C ARG A 88 1.86 0.22 -1.36
N VAL A 89 2.95 0.45 -2.09
CA VAL A 89 3.58 1.73 -2.33
C VAL A 89 3.68 1.95 -3.83
N TYR A 90 3.31 3.14 -4.28
CA TYR A 90 3.49 3.63 -5.64
C TYR A 90 4.47 4.79 -5.63
N ILE A 91 5.27 4.89 -6.69
CA ILE A 91 6.23 5.96 -6.93
C ILE A 91 5.78 6.71 -8.17
N PHE A 92 5.67 8.03 -8.05
CA PHE A 92 5.44 8.92 -9.17
C PHE A 92 6.57 9.94 -9.29
N TYR A 93 7.02 10.19 -10.52
CA TYR A 93 8.02 11.19 -10.84
C TYR A 93 7.52 12.04 -11.99
N LYS A 94 7.59 13.37 -11.85
CA LYS A 94 7.06 14.33 -12.84
C LYS A 94 5.60 14.04 -13.29
N GLY A 95 4.81 13.40 -12.41
CA GLY A 95 3.40 13.04 -12.66
C GLY A 95 3.17 11.67 -13.30
N GLU A 96 4.22 10.94 -13.65
CA GLU A 96 4.15 9.60 -14.23
C GLU A 96 4.42 8.51 -13.18
N GLU A 97 3.75 7.36 -13.28
CA GLU A 97 3.99 6.23 -12.37
C GLU A 97 5.29 5.51 -12.76
N GLU A 98 6.31 5.64 -11.94
CA GLU A 98 7.61 4.98 -12.13
C GLU A 98 7.57 3.52 -11.67
N GLY A 99 6.67 3.20 -10.74
CA GLY A 99 6.35 1.82 -10.41
C GLY A 99 5.71 1.63 -9.05
N PHE A 100 5.49 0.35 -8.74
CA PHE A 100 4.89 -0.10 -7.50
C PHE A 100 5.53 -1.40 -7.05
N ASN A 101 5.42 -1.73 -5.76
CA ASN A 101 5.88 -3.03 -5.26
C ASN A 101 4.85 -4.11 -5.61
N SER A 102 5.35 -5.31 -5.96
CA SER A 102 4.49 -6.44 -6.35
C SER A 102 3.45 -6.80 -5.27
N SER A 103 2.41 -7.52 -5.69
CA SER A 103 1.50 -8.20 -4.76
C SER A 103 2.28 -9.11 -3.80
N GLY A 104 1.72 -9.31 -2.60
CA GLY A 104 2.32 -10.17 -1.57
C GLY A 104 2.94 -9.44 -0.38
N ASN A 105 2.60 -8.18 -0.12
CA ASN A 105 3.06 -7.46 1.07
C ASN A 105 1.93 -7.41 2.09
N PHE A 106 1.91 -8.38 3.00
CA PHE A 106 0.91 -8.50 4.06
C PHE A 106 1.46 -7.90 5.35
N CYS A 107 0.73 -6.95 5.92
CA CYS A 107 1.03 -6.29 7.18
C CYS A 107 0.16 -6.90 8.28
N LEU A 108 0.79 -7.47 9.32
CA LEU A 108 0.08 -8.12 10.42
C LEU A 108 -0.72 -7.09 11.21
N VAL A 109 -2.01 -7.33 11.37
CA VAL A 109 -2.88 -6.58 12.28
C VAL A 109 -3.22 -7.46 13.46
N ARG A 110 -2.64 -7.15 14.62
CA ARG A 110 -2.89 -7.91 15.84
C ARG A 110 -4.31 -7.68 16.34
N GLN A 111 -4.83 -8.59 17.16
CA GLN A 111 -6.17 -8.47 17.76
C GLN A 111 -6.45 -7.10 18.38
N LYS A 112 -5.48 -6.54 19.13
CA LYS A 112 -5.62 -5.20 19.75
C LYS A 112 -5.79 -4.09 18.71
N ASP A 113 -5.12 -4.23 17.56
CA ASP A 113 -5.10 -3.24 16.50
C ASP A 113 -6.35 -3.41 15.62
N LYS A 114 -6.80 -4.65 15.36
CA LYS A 114 -8.07 -4.96 14.66
C LYS A 114 -9.26 -4.24 15.29
N ASN A 115 -9.30 -4.16 16.62
CA ASN A 115 -10.36 -3.52 17.39
C ASN A 115 -10.12 -2.01 17.62
N SER A 116 -9.04 -1.46 17.10
CA SER A 116 -8.70 -0.05 17.17
C SER A 116 -9.21 0.71 15.94
N LYS A 117 -9.29 2.03 16.04
CA LYS A 117 -9.42 2.95 14.89
C LYS A 117 -8.07 3.45 14.38
N VAL A 118 -6.99 3.01 15.01
CA VAL A 118 -5.63 3.52 14.82
C VAL A 118 -4.69 2.38 14.54
N PHE A 119 -3.83 2.55 13.55
CA PHE A 119 -2.76 1.61 13.20
C PHE A 119 -1.46 2.34 12.89
N ASN A 120 -0.41 2.05 13.64
CA ASN A 120 0.93 2.56 13.34
C ASN A 120 1.69 1.51 12.52
N PHE A 121 2.44 1.95 11.51
CA PHE A 121 3.23 1.09 10.64
C PHE A 121 4.49 1.79 10.14
N ASP A 122 5.42 1.03 9.58
CA ASP A 122 6.73 1.48 9.10
C ASP A 122 6.73 1.60 7.58
N VAL A 123 7.24 2.71 7.05
CA VAL A 123 7.41 2.94 5.61
C VAL A 123 8.88 2.74 5.23
N LEU A 124 9.76 3.50 5.88
CA LEU A 124 11.21 3.49 5.73
C LEU A 124 11.85 3.71 7.11
N SER A 125 11.75 2.72 8.01
CA SER A 125 12.00 2.93 9.44
C SER A 125 13.48 2.89 9.84
N ASP A 126 13.77 3.39 11.04
CA ASP A 126 15.04 3.10 11.70
C ASP A 126 15.07 1.59 12.03
N PRO A 127 16.11 0.83 11.63
CA PRO A 127 16.19 -0.59 11.98
C PRO A 127 16.14 -0.85 13.49
N ALA A 128 16.52 0.11 14.34
CA ALA A 128 16.41 0.01 15.80
C ALA A 128 14.99 0.18 16.33
N LYS A 129 14.10 0.84 15.58
CA LYS A 129 12.73 1.20 16.00
C LYS A 129 11.64 0.54 15.15
N TYR A 130 12.01 -0.38 14.25
CA TYR A 130 11.06 -1.16 13.46
C TYR A 130 10.07 -1.94 14.34
N THR A 131 8.77 -1.87 14.01
CA THR A 131 7.69 -2.49 14.81
C THR A 131 6.64 -3.24 14.00
N THR A 132 6.52 -2.92 12.71
CA THR A 132 5.60 -3.58 11.78
C THR A 132 6.00 -5.04 11.62
N ILE A 133 5.07 -5.92 11.27
CA ILE A 133 5.42 -7.28 10.87
C ILE A 133 4.89 -7.46 9.46
N MET A 134 5.79 -7.74 8.53
CA MET A 134 5.46 -7.98 7.13
C MET A 134 5.63 -9.46 6.78
N GLY A 135 4.79 -9.97 5.88
CA GLY A 135 4.89 -11.32 5.35
C GLY A 135 4.64 -11.34 3.85
N GLY A 136 5.32 -12.27 3.16
CA GLY A 136 5.11 -12.55 1.73
C GLY A 136 3.78 -13.25 1.43
N THR A 137 3.16 -13.79 2.49
CA THR A 137 1.92 -14.57 2.45
C THR A 137 1.00 -14.17 3.60
N PRO A 138 -0.32 -14.36 3.48
CA PRO A 138 -1.27 -14.01 4.53
C PRO A 138 -1.11 -14.88 5.79
N GLY A 139 -0.47 -16.04 5.68
CA GLY A 139 -0.12 -16.91 6.80
C GLY A 139 1.18 -16.54 7.51
N PHE A 140 1.90 -15.53 7.02
CA PHE A 140 3.21 -15.11 7.53
C PHE A 140 4.18 -16.29 7.67
N ASP A 141 4.22 -17.16 6.66
CA ASP A 141 5.14 -18.31 6.65
C ASP A 141 6.60 -17.86 6.50
N TYR A 142 7.43 -18.47 7.35
CA TYR A 142 8.82 -18.19 7.71
C TYR A 142 9.81 -18.21 6.53
N SER A 143 9.42 -18.85 5.43
CA SER A 143 10.25 -19.03 4.23
C SER A 143 10.13 -17.88 3.23
N THR A 144 9.13 -17.00 3.40
CA THR A 144 8.82 -15.94 2.43
C THR A 144 9.34 -14.59 2.90
N LEU A 145 10.36 -14.09 2.19
CA LEU A 145 10.99 -12.79 2.43
C LEU A 145 9.98 -11.65 2.28
N CYS A 146 9.95 -10.73 3.23
CA CYS A 146 9.37 -9.40 3.01
C CYS A 146 10.25 -8.31 3.63
N SER A 147 10.44 -7.23 2.89
CA SER A 147 10.90 -5.93 3.38
C SER A 147 9.69 -5.03 3.60
N THR A 148 9.86 -3.84 4.20
CA THR A 148 8.83 -2.81 3.99
C THR A 148 8.76 -2.46 2.50
N PRO A 149 7.57 -2.18 1.94
CA PRO A 149 7.41 -1.92 0.51
C PRO A 149 8.36 -0.88 -0.08
N LEU A 150 8.59 0.24 0.60
CA LEU A 150 9.43 1.31 0.06
C LEU A 150 10.90 0.90 -0.02
N TYR A 151 11.45 0.17 0.96
CA TYR A 151 12.82 -0.36 0.87
C TYR A 151 13.03 -1.23 -0.38
N GLY A 152 12.02 -2.01 -0.75
CA GLY A 152 12.07 -2.88 -1.92
C GLY A 152 12.12 -2.12 -3.25
N LEU A 153 11.68 -0.86 -3.25
CA LEU A 153 11.59 -0.01 -4.44
C LEU A 153 12.76 0.95 -4.62
N ILE A 154 13.67 1.09 -3.64
CA ILE A 154 14.86 1.94 -3.77
C ILE A 154 15.88 1.23 -4.67
N ARG A 155 15.76 1.45 -5.98
CA ARG A 155 16.59 0.85 -7.03
C ARG A 155 16.78 1.84 -8.19
N PRO A 156 17.87 1.71 -8.98
CA PRO A 156 18.16 2.64 -10.07
C PRO A 156 16.99 2.85 -11.03
N GLU A 157 16.29 1.78 -11.41
CA GLU A 157 15.16 1.81 -12.36
C GLU A 157 13.85 2.43 -11.83
N LYS A 158 13.83 2.87 -10.57
CA LYS A 158 12.68 3.55 -9.94
C LYS A 158 13.03 4.95 -9.41
N PHE A 159 14.32 5.21 -9.23
CA PHE A 159 14.87 6.46 -8.73
C PHE A 159 16.09 6.85 -9.59
N GLU A 160 15.83 7.12 -10.87
CA GLU A 160 16.87 7.42 -11.87
C GLU A 160 17.56 8.77 -11.64
N GLU A 161 16.80 9.78 -11.18
CA GLU A 161 17.27 11.15 -10.97
C GLU A 161 17.18 11.55 -9.50
N ASN A 162 18.10 12.41 -9.04
CA ASN A 162 17.89 13.12 -7.79
C ASN A 162 16.73 14.10 -7.94
N GLY A 163 15.90 14.25 -6.90
CA GLY A 163 14.83 15.25 -6.92
C GLY A 163 13.57 14.80 -6.21
N GLU A 164 12.47 15.47 -6.56
CA GLU A 164 11.18 15.27 -5.93
C GLU A 164 10.41 14.12 -6.56
N TYR A 165 10.04 13.14 -5.73
CA TYR A 165 9.11 12.07 -6.05
C TYR A 165 7.85 12.20 -5.21
N LYS A 166 6.74 11.70 -5.73
CA LYS A 166 5.51 11.50 -4.95
C LYS A 166 5.39 10.01 -4.60
N ILE A 167 5.24 9.74 -3.31
CA ILE A 167 5.08 8.38 -2.80
C ILE A 167 3.65 8.24 -2.30
N VAL A 168 2.91 7.27 -2.84
CA VAL A 168 1.57 6.93 -2.38
C VAL A 168 1.63 5.64 -1.59
N VAL A 169 1.14 5.67 -0.36
CA VAL A 169 1.00 4.49 0.51
C VAL A 169 -0.46 4.08 0.53
N LYS A 170 -0.73 2.81 0.22
CA LYS A 170 -2.07 2.22 0.22
C LYS A 170 -2.14 1.02 1.15
N MET A 171 -3.08 1.07 2.10
CA MET A 171 -3.51 -0.06 2.94
C MET A 171 -4.87 -0.54 2.42
N TYR A 172 -5.03 -1.85 2.27
CA TYR A 172 -6.26 -2.42 1.73
C TYR A 172 -6.45 -3.88 2.15
N ALA A 173 -7.65 -4.44 1.96
CA ALA A 173 -7.92 -5.86 2.17
C ALA A 173 -8.67 -6.42 0.96
N GLN A 174 -8.41 -7.69 0.62
CA GLN A 174 -9.24 -8.38 -0.36
C GLN A 174 -10.65 -8.53 0.20
N ALA A 175 -11.66 -8.30 -0.64
CA ALA A 175 -13.05 -8.52 -0.30
C ALA A 175 -13.63 -9.68 -1.10
N PHE A 176 -14.52 -10.44 -0.47
CA PHE A 176 -15.18 -11.59 -1.04
C PHE A 176 -16.70 -11.43 -0.94
N ASP A 177 -17.42 -11.90 -1.96
CA ASP A 177 -18.87 -11.91 -1.93
C ASP A 177 -19.40 -12.97 -0.95
N VAL A 178 -20.72 -13.02 -0.77
CA VAL A 178 -21.39 -13.97 0.13
C VAL A 178 -21.20 -15.45 -0.27
N TRP A 179 -20.67 -15.72 -1.45
CA TRP A 179 -20.35 -17.05 -1.96
C TRP A 179 -18.86 -17.39 -1.85
N GLY A 180 -18.04 -16.47 -1.34
CA GLY A 180 -16.60 -16.62 -1.22
C GLY A 180 -15.83 -16.34 -2.51
N ASN A 181 -16.44 -15.74 -3.53
CA ASN A 181 -15.72 -15.31 -4.73
C ASN A 181 -15.07 -13.95 -4.48
N LEU A 182 -13.88 -13.76 -5.05
CA LEU A 182 -13.15 -12.50 -4.95
C LEU A 182 -13.95 -11.37 -5.64
N GLU A 183 -14.24 -10.31 -4.91
CA GLU A 183 -14.86 -9.11 -5.48
C GLU A 183 -13.89 -8.39 -6.41
N PRO A 184 -14.38 -7.57 -7.36
CA PRO A 184 -13.53 -6.68 -8.15
C PRO A 184 -12.62 -5.80 -7.27
N VAL A 185 -11.40 -5.54 -7.72
CA VAL A 185 -10.38 -4.80 -6.94
C VAL A 185 -10.86 -3.40 -6.53
N GLU A 186 -11.72 -2.77 -7.33
CA GLU A 186 -12.33 -1.48 -7.01
C GLU A 186 -13.25 -1.52 -5.78
N GLN A 187 -13.81 -2.68 -5.47
CA GLN A 187 -14.73 -2.87 -4.33
C GLN A 187 -13.97 -3.23 -3.05
N TRP A 188 -12.67 -3.49 -3.14
CA TRP A 188 -11.85 -3.80 -1.97
C TRP A 188 -11.72 -2.58 -1.07
N PRO A 189 -11.96 -2.72 0.25
CA PRO A 189 -11.80 -1.62 1.18
C PRO A 189 -10.35 -1.16 1.20
N ALA A 190 -10.15 0.14 0.96
CA ALA A 190 -8.83 0.73 0.87
C ALA A 190 -8.78 2.14 1.44
N LEU A 191 -7.62 2.48 2.01
CA LEU A 191 -7.24 3.83 2.39
C LEU A 191 -5.83 4.11 1.84
N GLN A 192 -5.64 5.29 1.28
CA GLN A 192 -4.34 5.72 0.76
C GLN A 192 -4.08 7.19 1.04
N GLU A 193 -2.81 7.55 1.18
CA GLU A 193 -2.35 8.93 1.27
C GLU A 193 -0.97 9.05 0.60
N GLU A 194 -0.57 10.26 0.28
CA GLU A 194 0.71 10.57 -0.34
C GLU A 194 1.60 11.47 0.50
N PHE A 195 2.90 11.41 0.22
CA PHE A 195 3.87 12.39 0.67
C PHE A 195 4.90 12.68 -0.41
N THR A 196 5.55 13.83 -0.29
CA THR A 196 6.69 14.22 -1.12
C THR A 196 7.98 13.61 -0.57
N PHE A 197 8.77 13.00 -1.45
CA PHE A 197 10.04 12.36 -1.13
C PHE A 197 11.16 12.94 -1.98
N ASN A 198 12.06 13.68 -1.34
CA ASN A 198 13.22 14.29 -1.98
C ASN A 198 14.37 13.28 -1.99
N PHE A 199 14.50 12.56 -3.08
CA PHE A 199 15.50 11.52 -3.25
C PHE A 199 16.88 12.10 -3.58
N ASN A 200 17.90 11.53 -2.94
CA ASN A 200 19.31 11.76 -3.24
C ASN A 200 20.05 10.42 -3.28
N SER A 201 20.63 10.13 -4.44
CA SER A 201 21.42 8.91 -4.71
C SER A 201 22.56 8.67 -3.71
N LYS A 202 23.08 9.71 -3.04
CA LYS A 202 24.11 9.56 -2.00
C LYS A 202 23.63 8.74 -0.78
N ASP A 203 22.33 8.71 -0.53
CA ASP A 203 21.74 8.04 0.63
C ASP A 203 21.41 6.56 0.38
N VAL A 204 21.49 6.10 -0.88
CA VAL A 204 21.10 4.74 -1.30
C VAL A 204 21.84 3.66 -0.53
N ALA A 205 23.15 3.80 -0.35
CA ALA A 205 23.96 2.81 0.38
C ALA A 205 23.49 2.65 1.84
N MET A 206 23.12 3.75 2.50
CA MET A 206 22.57 3.72 3.84
C MET A 206 21.18 3.06 3.86
N ILE A 207 20.32 3.43 2.92
CA ILE A 207 18.96 2.87 2.82
C ILE A 207 19.00 1.36 2.61
N LEU A 208 19.83 0.86 1.69
CA LEU A 208 19.97 -0.57 1.42
C LEU A 208 20.54 -1.32 2.63
N LYS A 209 21.53 -0.74 3.33
CA LYS A 209 22.03 -1.32 4.59
C LYS A 209 20.94 -1.41 5.65
N ASN A 210 20.11 -0.36 5.79
CA ASN A 210 19.02 -0.34 6.75
C ASN A 210 17.92 -1.36 6.41
N ARG A 211 17.63 -1.56 5.11
CA ARG A 211 16.75 -2.62 4.63
C ARG A 211 17.25 -3.97 5.12
N ASP A 212 18.51 -4.30 4.84
CA ASP A 212 19.06 -5.62 5.13
C ASP A 212 19.02 -5.93 6.64
N ILE A 213 19.35 -4.94 7.50
CA ILE A 213 19.24 -5.07 8.96
C ILE A 213 17.77 -5.24 9.39
N THR A 214 16.85 -4.49 8.80
CA THR A 214 15.42 -4.55 9.13
C THR A 214 14.83 -5.91 8.75
N GLU A 215 15.16 -6.43 7.57
CA GLU A 215 14.74 -7.75 7.12
C GLU A 215 15.30 -8.86 8.02
N GLU A 216 16.55 -8.77 8.42
CA GLU A 216 17.16 -9.72 9.37
C GLU A 216 16.45 -9.69 10.72
N LYS A 217 16.17 -8.50 11.26
CA LYS A 217 15.39 -8.37 12.50
C LYS A 217 13.99 -8.91 12.36
N MET A 218 13.33 -8.67 11.23
CA MET A 218 11.98 -9.17 10.96
C MET A 218 11.99 -10.71 11.01
N LYS A 219 12.94 -11.35 10.32
CA LYS A 219 13.20 -12.80 10.35
C LYS A 219 13.41 -13.34 11.78
N ASN A 220 14.11 -12.58 12.62
CA ASN A 220 14.46 -13.02 13.97
C ASN A 220 13.40 -12.72 15.04
N SER A 221 12.58 -11.67 14.88
CA SER A 221 11.68 -11.14 15.92
C SER A 221 10.19 -11.40 15.68
N GLY A 222 9.71 -11.29 14.43
CA GLY A 222 8.31 -11.53 14.08
C GLY A 222 7.92 -13.00 14.16
N PHE A 223 8.88 -13.88 13.90
CA PHE A 223 8.64 -15.29 13.66
C PHE A 223 8.81 -16.21 14.89
N ARG A 224 9.39 -15.74 16.01
CA ARG A 224 9.46 -16.52 17.26
C ARG A 224 8.26 -16.32 18.20
N LYS A 225 7.49 -15.23 18.05
CA LYS A 225 6.45 -14.83 19.02
C LYS A 225 5.02 -15.27 18.68
N ILE A 226 4.73 -15.75 17.46
CA ILE A 226 3.37 -16.17 17.07
C ILE A 226 3.06 -17.62 17.55
N ARG A 227 4.05 -18.33 18.11
CA ARG A 227 3.91 -19.71 18.63
C ARG A 227 3.94 -19.84 20.16
N GLN A 228 3.88 -18.73 20.90
CA GLN A 228 3.76 -18.72 22.37
C GLN A 228 2.44 -18.07 22.76
#